data_AF-A0A0U4FDB7-F1
#
_entry.id   AF-A0A0U4FDB7-F1
#
_cell.length_a   1.000
_cell.length_b   1.000
_cell.length_c   1.000
_cell.angle_alpha   90.00
_cell.angle_beta   90.00
_cell.angle_gamma   90.00
#
_symmetry.space_group_name_H-M   'P 1'
#
loop_
_entity.id
_entity.type
_entity.pdbx_description
1 polymer ?
#
loop_
_entity_poly.entity_id
_entity_poly.type
_entity_poly.pdbx_seq_one_letter_code
_entity_poly.pdbx_strand_id
1 'polypeptide(L)'
;MKAVVCIKYGSPDVLEIKEVAKPAPKDNEILIKIYATTVTSGDVRIRRFISPVMLWLPMRFSLGLRKPRKSILGMELSGGNRRNGPVC
;
A
#
# COMPACT_ATOMS: atom_id res chain seq x y z
N MET A 1 -6.61 -12.70 1.71
CA MET A 1 -5.56 -12.54 0.68
C MET A 1 -4.27 -12.10 1.34
N LYS A 2 -3.09 -12.41 0.79
CA LYS A 2 -1.81 -11.94 1.32
C LYS A 2 -1.50 -10.57 0.73
N ALA A 3 -1.17 -9.60 1.57
CA ALA A 3 -0.77 -8.25 1.15
C ALA A 3 0.44 -7.78 1.98
N VAL A 4 1.29 -6.95 1.38
CA VAL A 4 2.38 -6.28 2.09
C VAL A 4 1.82 -5.04 2.77
N VAL A 5 1.91 -5.00 4.10
CA VAL A 5 1.34 -3.94 4.93
C VAL A 5 2.46 -3.16 5.60
N CYS A 6 2.48 -1.86 5.38
CA CYS A 6 3.34 -0.91 6.08
C CYS A 6 2.69 -0.53 7.42
N ILE A 7 3.20 -1.10 8.51
CA ILE A 7 2.62 -0.91 9.85
C ILE A 7 3.10 0.37 10.54
N LYS A 8 4.26 0.91 10.14
CA LYS A 8 4.92 2.09 10.68
C LYS A 8 5.78 2.75 9.61
N TYR A 9 6.10 4.04 9.77
CA TYR A 9 7.12 4.68 8.95
C TYR A 9 8.53 4.23 9.36
N GLY A 10 9.43 4.04 8.39
CA GLY A 10 10.83 3.73 8.67
C GLY A 10 11.56 2.91 7.59
N SER A 11 12.47 2.07 8.06
CA SER A 11 13.26 1.09 7.29
C SER A 11 12.36 0.13 6.49
N PRO A 12 12.82 -0.52 5.40
CA PRO A 12 12.09 -1.62 4.77
C PRO A 12 11.56 -2.70 5.72
N ASP A 13 12.17 -2.90 6.89
CA ASP A 13 11.78 -3.91 7.89
C ASP A 13 10.39 -3.68 8.50
N VAL A 14 9.80 -2.50 8.30
CA VAL A 14 8.44 -2.18 8.76
C VAL A 14 7.34 -2.74 7.83
N LEU A 15 7.74 -3.37 6.73
CA LEU A 15 6.82 -4.03 5.79
C LEU A 15 6.58 -5.47 6.25
N GLU A 16 5.34 -5.79 6.54
CA GLU A 16 4.93 -7.14 6.98
C GLU A 16 3.96 -7.74 5.97
N ILE A 17 4.17 -9.02 5.61
CA ILE A 17 3.18 -9.77 4.84
C ILE A 17 2.07 -10.21 5.79
N LYS A 18 0.86 -9.73 5.57
CA LYS A 18 -0.32 -10.11 6.37
C LYS A 18 -1.42 -10.70 5.50
N GLU A 19 -2.20 -11.58 6.11
CA GLU A 19 -3.47 -11.99 5.55
C GLU A 19 -4.52 -10.94 5.89
N VAL A 20 -5.14 -10.38 4.86
CA VAL A 20 -6.20 -9.38 4.94
C VAL A 20 -7.47 -9.88 4.26
N ALA A 21 -8.63 -9.33 4.63
CA ALA A 21 -9.88 -9.66 3.96
C ALA A 21 -9.79 -9.31 2.47
N LYS A 22 -10.40 -10.16 1.63
CA LYS A 22 -10.48 -9.90 0.19
C LYS A 22 -11.48 -8.76 -0.04
N PRO A 23 -11.12 -7.67 -0.75
CA PRO A 23 -12.05 -6.60 -1.05
C PRO A 23 -13.19 -7.13 -1.93
N ALA A 24 -14.42 -6.75 -1.60
CA ALA A 24 -15.59 -6.99 -2.44
C ALA A 24 -15.69 -5.83 -3.44
N PRO A 25 -15.55 -6.07 -4.76
CA PRO A 25 -15.69 -5.02 -5.75
C PRO A 25 -17.13 -4.49 -5.77
N LYS A 26 -17.28 -3.17 -5.96
CA LYS A 26 -18.57 -2.55 -6.28
C LYS A 26 -18.95 -2.76 -7.75
N ASP A 27 -20.16 -2.35 -8.14
CA ASP A 27 -20.69 -2.53 -9.50
C ASP A 27 -19.80 -1.95 -10.62
N ASN A 28 -19.04 -0.89 -10.33
CA ASN A 28 -18.13 -0.23 -11.28
C ASN A 28 -16.64 -0.58 -11.04
N GLU A 29 -16.35 -1.58 -10.23
CA GLU A 29 -14.99 -1.99 -9.88
C GLU A 29 -14.73 -3.41 -10.35
N ILE A 30 -13.50 -3.67 -10.78
CA ILE A 30 -13.06 -5.02 -11.15
C ILE A 30 -11.97 -5.47 -10.19
N LEU A 31 -12.01 -6.76 -9.85
CA LEU A 31 -11.01 -7.37 -9.00
C LEU A 31 -9.96 -8.10 -9.84
N ILE A 32 -8.73 -7.58 -9.85
CA ILE A 32 -7.63 -8.07 -10.69
C ILE A 32 -6.62 -8.83 -9.84
N LYS A 33 -6.25 -10.05 -10.25
CA LYS A 33 -5.18 -10.80 -9.58
C LYS A 33 -3.82 -10.19 -9.92
N ILE A 34 -3.16 -9.60 -8.92
CA ILE A 34 -1.81 -9.04 -9.04
C ILE A 34 -0.78 -10.19 -9.13
N TYR A 35 0.06 -10.19 -10.16
CA TYR A 35 1.23 -11.08 -10.29
C TYR A 35 2.52 -10.35 -9.89
N ALA A 36 2.63 -9.08 -10.26
CA ALA A 36 3.76 -8.23 -9.94
C ALA A 36 3.28 -6.79 -9.69
N THR A 37 4.00 -6.07 -8.81
CA THR A 37 3.80 -4.65 -8.56
C THR A 37 5.16 -3.98 -8.48
N THR A 38 5.22 -2.72 -8.88
CA THR A 38 6.47 -1.95 -8.93
C THR A 38 6.65 -1.18 -7.64
N VAL A 39 7.87 -1.21 -7.07
CA VAL A 39 8.25 -0.33 -5.97
C VAL A 39 8.85 0.94 -6.57
N THR A 40 8.17 2.07 -6.38
CA THR A 40 8.62 3.38 -6.86
C THR A 40 9.40 4.14 -5.78
N SER A 41 10.16 5.16 -6.19
CA SER A 41 10.80 6.09 -5.24
C SER A 41 9.79 6.82 -4.36
N GLY A 42 8.56 7.02 -4.86
CA GLY A 42 7.43 7.56 -4.10
C GLY A 42 7.05 6.67 -2.92
N ASP A 43 6.97 5.35 -3.13
CA ASP A 43 6.67 4.38 -2.07
C ASP A 43 7.73 4.42 -0.97
N VAL A 44 9.01 4.53 -1.35
CA VAL A 44 10.11 4.66 -0.40
C VAL A 44 10.03 5.99 0.36
N ARG A 45 9.68 7.09 -0.29
CA ARG A 45 9.56 8.42 0.33
C ARG A 45 8.43 8.46 1.36
N ILE A 46 7.29 7.86 1.01
CA ILE A 46 6.13 7.73 1.90
C ILE A 46 6.48 6.78 3.06
N ARG A 47 7.06 5.61 2.79
CA ARG A 47 7.48 4.64 3.83
C ARG A 47 8.49 5.25 4.81
N ARG A 48 9.50 5.97 4.32
CA ARG A 48 10.52 6.61 5.15
C ARG A 48 10.07 7.94 5.76
N PHE A 49 8.91 8.46 5.38
CA PHE A 49 8.40 9.77 5.79
C PHE A 49 9.41 10.90 5.55
N ILE A 50 9.97 10.96 4.33
CA ILE A 50 10.96 11.99 3.97
C ILE A 50 10.21 13.25 3.51
N SER A 51 9.87 14.11 4.48
CA SER A 51 9.18 15.39 4.28
C SER A 51 10.03 16.58 4.76
N PRO A 52 9.98 17.74 4.09
CA PRO A 52 10.53 18.99 4.65
C PRO A 52 9.92 19.27 6.02
N VAL A 53 10.73 19.74 6.99
CA VAL A 53 10.27 19.99 8.38
C VAL A 53 9.06 20.91 8.43
N MET A 54 9.00 21.91 7.56
CA MET A 54 7.87 22.85 7.45
C MET A 54 6.55 22.17 7.03
N LEU A 55 6.63 21.08 6.27
CA LEU A 55 5.48 20.30 5.81
C LEU A 55 5.22 19.05 6.67
N TRP A 56 6.00 18.85 7.74
CA TRP A 56 5.94 17.65 8.57
C TRP A 56 4.58 17.48 9.28
N LEU A 57 4.05 18.56 9.87
CA LEU A 57 2.73 18.58 10.51
C LEU A 57 1.59 18.32 9.51
N PRO A 58 1.48 19.07 8.38
CA PRO A 58 0.48 18.80 7.34
C PRO A 58 0.56 17.37 6.78
N MET A 59 1.77 16.87 6.51
CA MET A 59 1.99 15.53 5.97
C MET A 59 1.54 14.44 6.94
N ARG A 60 1.76 14.60 8.25
CA ARG A 60 1.26 13.64 9.26
C ARG A 60 -0.26 13.62 9.35
N PHE A 61 -0.92 14.74 9.12
CA PHE A 61 -2.39 14.78 9.10
C PHE A 61 -2.97 14.10 7.84
N SER A 62 -2.34 14.32 6.69
CA SER A 62 -2.77 13.75 5.41
C SER A 62 -2.42 12.26 5.28
N LEU A 63 -1.16 11.90 5.53
CA LEU A 63 -0.64 10.54 5.35
C LEU A 63 -0.86 9.65 6.58
N GLY A 64 -1.10 10.21 7.77
CA GLY A 64 -1.26 9.48 9.02
C GLY A 64 -0.14 9.78 10.03
N LEU A 65 -0.51 9.83 11.32
CA LEU A 65 0.37 10.32 12.40
C LEU A 65 1.52 9.34 12.72
N ARG A 66 1.22 8.04 12.76
CA ARG A 66 2.18 6.97 13.14
C ARG A 66 2.45 5.96 12.02
N LYS A 67 1.52 5.84 11.08
CA LYS A 67 1.56 4.90 9.98
C LYS A 67 0.82 5.47 8.76
N PRO A 68 1.18 5.06 7.53
CA PRO A 68 0.41 5.39 6.35
C PRO A 68 -1.08 5.02 6.52
N ARG A 69 -1.96 5.97 6.20
CA ARG A 69 -3.42 5.82 6.23
C ARG A 69 -3.87 4.72 5.26
N LYS A 70 -3.18 4.60 4.12
CA LYS A 70 -3.21 3.41 3.27
C LYS A 70 -2.02 2.53 3.60
N SER A 71 -2.27 1.45 4.32
CA SER A 71 -1.20 0.56 4.78
C SER A 71 -0.70 -0.39 3.69
N ILE A 72 -1.48 -0.62 2.62
CA ILE A 72 -1.02 -1.32 1.42
C ILE A 72 -0.51 -0.26 0.45
N LEU A 73 0.77 -0.33 0.12
CA LEU A 73 1.46 0.59 -0.78
C LEU A 73 1.59 -0.05 -2.16
N GLY A 74 1.51 0.76 -3.22
CA GLY A 74 1.53 0.30 -4.60
C GLY A 74 0.51 1.05 -5.44
N MET A 75 1.00 1.76 -6.45
CA MET A 75 0.18 2.49 -7.43
C MET A 75 0.09 1.76 -8.76
N GLU A 76 1.11 0.95 -9.08
CA GLU A 76 1.26 0.25 -10.36
C GLU A 76 1.20 -1.27 -10.12
N LEU A 77 0.39 -1.96 -10.91
CA LEU A 77 0.23 -3.41 -10.82
C LEU A 77 0.15 -4.03 -12.22
N SER A 78 0.76 -5.20 -12.36
CA SER A 78 0.58 -6.07 -13.52
C SER A 78 -0.13 -7.35 -13.06
N GLY A 79 -1.28 -7.60 -13.68
CA GLY A 79 -2.21 -8.61 -13.26
C GLY A 79 -3.09 -9.06 -14.42
N GLY A 80 -3.55 -10.30 -14.35
CA GLY A 80 -4.45 -10.87 -15.34
C GLY A 80 -5.84 -11.13 -14.76
N ASN A 81 -6.85 -11.17 -15.61
CA ASN A 81 -8.19 -11.59 -15.22
C ASN A 81 -8.19 -13.08 -14.84
N ARG A 82 -8.35 -13.36 -13.54
CA ARG A 82 -8.81 -14.67 -13.08
C ARG A 82 -9.89 -14.48 -12.02
N ARG A 83 -11.12 -14.88 -12.39
CA ARG A 83 -12.10 -15.38 -11.42
C ARG A 83 -11.41 -16.50 -10.62
N ASN A 84 -11.52 -16.42 -9.29
CA ASN A 84 -11.08 -17.41 -8.31
C ASN A 84 -9.55 -17.62 -8.15
N GLY A 85 -8.95 -16.80 -7.29
CA GLY A 85 -7.61 -17.02 -6.71
C GLY A 85 -7.25 -15.90 -5.72
N PRO A 86 -6.18 -16.02 -4.92
CA PRO A 86 -5.80 -15.00 -3.95
C PRO A 86 -5.35 -13.75 -4.73
N VAL A 87 -6.03 -12.63 -4.48
CA VAL A 87 -5.85 -11.33 -5.13
C VAL A 87 -5.39 -10.35 -4.07
N CYS A 88 -4.39 -9.52 -4.33
CA CYS A 88 -3.82 -8.50 -3.44
C CYS A 88 -4.63 -7.19 -3.41
#